data_AF-A0A9D2EY72-F1
#
_entry.id   AF-A0A9D2EY72-F1
#
_cell.length_a   1.000
_cell.length_b   1.000
_cell.length_c   1.000
_cell.angle_alpha   90.00
_cell.angle_beta   90.00
_cell.angle_gamma   90.00
#
_symmetry.space_group_name_H-M   'P 1'
#
loop_
_entity.id
_entity.type
_entity.pdbx_description
1 polymer ?
#
loop_
_entity_poly.entity_id
_entity_poly.type
_entity_poly.pdbx_seq_one_letter_code
_entity_poly.pdbx_strand_id
1 'polypeptide(L)'
;MPGHWEGDLVVASDGRTCLVTLVERSSRFLLASRLEEHSAETVAARLAEMVSSLPAALRRTLAWDQGCEMARWRPFAEATGFEVYFCDPRSPWQRGTNENTNGLLRQFFPKGTDFSLVSDGDVARAQDLLNGRPRKTLGWRTPAEELARTLAEDGAMTV
;
A
#
# COMPACT_ATOMS: atom_id res chain seq x y z
N MET A 1 -1.30 -13.99 -9.50
CA MET A 1 -2.24 -14.07 -8.38
C MET A 1 -2.29 -12.73 -7.69
N PRO A 2 -3.46 -12.08 -7.59
CA PRO A 2 -3.61 -10.82 -6.89
C PRO A 2 -3.72 -11.04 -5.37
N GLY A 3 -3.73 -9.95 -4.61
CA GLY A 3 -4.04 -9.96 -3.17
C GLY A 3 -2.85 -10.08 -2.22
N HIS A 4 -1.65 -9.97 -2.76
CA HIS A 4 -0.41 -9.90 -1.99
C HIS A 4 0.10 -8.46 -1.99
N TRP A 5 0.26 -7.86 -0.83
CA TRP A 5 0.54 -6.44 -0.68
C TRP A 5 1.88 -6.23 0.02
N GLU A 6 2.60 -5.19 -0.41
CA GLU A 6 3.72 -4.62 0.34
C GLU A 6 3.23 -3.32 0.98
N GLY A 7 3.54 -3.10 2.25
CA GLY A 7 3.17 -1.86 2.94
C GLY A 7 4.36 -1.06 3.45
N ASP A 8 4.21 0.26 3.54
CA ASP A 8 5.25 1.18 4.00
C ASP A 8 4.67 2.45 4.64
N LEU A 9 5.53 3.19 5.34
CA LEU A 9 5.27 4.57 5.73
C LEU A 9 6.17 5.53 4.95
N VAL A 10 5.55 6.53 4.33
CA VAL A 10 6.24 7.69 3.77
C VAL A 10 6.12 8.82 4.78
N VAL A 11 7.13 8.98 5.64
CA VAL A 11 7.14 10.02 6.68
C VAL A 11 7.50 11.39 6.10
N ALA A 12 6.82 12.43 6.60
CA ALA A 12 7.11 13.84 6.31
C ALA A 12 8.40 14.32 7.00
N SER A 13 8.81 15.55 6.70
CA SER A 13 9.95 16.18 7.38
C SER A 13 9.71 16.54 8.84
N ASP A 14 8.45 16.67 9.26
CA ASP A 14 8.11 16.93 10.66
C ASP A 14 8.33 15.70 11.57
N GLY A 15 8.63 14.53 10.98
CA GLY A 15 8.86 13.27 11.69
C GLY A 15 7.60 12.72 12.38
N ARG A 16 6.41 13.26 12.09
CA ARG A 16 5.14 12.89 12.74
C ARG A 16 4.10 12.47 11.72
N THR A 17 3.80 13.35 10.76
CA THR A 17 2.80 13.08 9.74
C THR A 17 3.37 12.14 8.68
N CYS A 18 2.53 11.28 8.11
CA CYS A 18 2.98 10.34 7.10
C CYS A 18 1.85 9.95 6.14
N LEU A 19 2.24 9.33 5.03
CA LEU A 19 1.34 8.51 4.24
C LEU A 19 1.61 7.05 4.58
N VAL A 20 0.57 6.32 4.94
CA VAL A 20 0.60 4.86 4.92
C VAL A 20 0.29 4.39 3.51
N THR A 21 1.11 3.48 2.97
CA THR A 21 0.95 2.97 1.60
C THR A 21 0.82 1.46 1.60
N LEU A 22 0.00 0.94 0.68
CA LEU A 22 -0.11 -0.47 0.33
C LEU A 22 -0.01 -0.60 -1.18
N VAL A 23 0.90 -1.44 -1.67
CA VAL A 23 1.07 -1.69 -3.09
C VAL A 23 0.86 -3.17 -3.39
N GLU A 24 -0.06 -3.47 -4.29
CA GLU A 24 -0.35 -4.84 -4.71
C GLU A 24 0.78 -5.35 -5.63
N ARG A 25 1.35 -6.50 -5.28
CA ARG A 25 2.62 -7.01 -5.83
C ARG A 25 2.54 -7.45 -7.28
N SER A 26 1.36 -7.76 -7.81
CA SER A 26 1.22 -8.22 -9.20
C SER A 26 0.89 -7.06 -10.15
N SER A 27 -0.04 -6.20 -9.76
CA SER A 27 -0.60 -5.09 -10.52
C SER A 27 0.07 -3.74 -10.28
N ARG A 28 0.85 -3.59 -9.20
CA ARG A 28 1.39 -2.30 -8.74
C ARG A 28 0.30 -1.30 -8.31
N PHE A 29 -0.91 -1.78 -8.03
CA PHE A 29 -2.01 -0.93 -7.59
C PHE A 29 -1.72 -0.36 -6.20
N LEU A 30 -1.82 0.97 -6.07
CA LEU A 30 -1.51 1.71 -4.86
C LEU A 30 -2.78 2.10 -4.11
N LEU A 31 -2.80 1.76 -2.82
CA LEU A 31 -3.63 2.43 -1.82
C LEU A 31 -2.72 3.31 -0.96
N ALA A 32 -3.13 4.54 -0.69
CA ALA A 32 -2.44 5.45 0.19
C ALA A 32 -3.45 6.14 1.10
N SER A 33 -3.03 6.49 2.31
CA SER A 33 -3.85 7.31 3.21
C SER A 33 -2.97 8.17 4.09
N ARG A 34 -3.44 9.37 4.41
CA ARG A 34 -2.73 10.30 5.27
C ARG A 34 -2.98 9.98 6.74
N LEU A 35 -1.93 10.09 7.53
CA LEU A 35 -1.94 9.96 8.98
C LEU A 35 -1.29 11.17 9.63
N GLU A 36 -1.91 11.66 10.71
CA GLU A 36 -1.37 12.77 11.51
C GLU A 36 -0.29 12.31 12.49
N GLU A 37 -0.22 11.02 12.75
CA GLU A 37 0.76 10.33 13.57
C GLU A 37 0.78 8.82 13.21
N HIS A 38 1.84 8.11 13.54
CA HIS A 38 2.09 6.73 13.09
C HIS A 38 2.37 5.74 14.23
N SER A 39 1.68 5.91 15.36
CA SER A 39 1.59 4.89 16.40
C SER A 39 1.08 3.58 15.83
N ALA A 40 1.48 2.47 16.45
CA ALA A 40 1.11 1.15 15.98
C ALA A 40 -0.41 0.94 15.96
N GLU A 41 -1.12 1.52 16.93
CA GLU A 41 -2.58 1.53 17.00
C GLU A 41 -3.21 2.26 15.80
N THR A 42 -2.73 3.47 15.50
CA THR A 42 -3.27 4.28 14.39
C THR A 42 -2.97 3.69 13.03
N VAL A 43 -1.76 3.16 12.83
CA VAL A 43 -1.39 2.48 11.58
C VAL A 43 -2.25 1.23 11.38
N ALA A 44 -2.39 0.38 12.39
CA ALA A 44 -3.20 -0.84 12.29
C ALA A 44 -4.69 -0.53 12.00
N ALA A 45 -5.26 0.47 12.69
CA ALA A 45 -6.64 0.90 12.47
C ALA A 45 -6.84 1.42 11.05
N ARG A 46 -5.97 2.32 10.58
CA ARG A 46 -6.07 2.87 9.23
C ARG A 46 -5.86 1.82 8.15
N LEU A 47 -4.93 0.88 8.34
CA LEU A 47 -4.76 -0.24 7.41
C LEU A 47 -6.03 -1.08 7.30
N ALA A 48 -6.70 -1.37 8.43
CA ALA A 48 -7.96 -2.12 8.44
C ALA A 48 -9.07 -1.37 7.69
N GLU A 49 -9.18 -0.05 7.88
CA GLU A 49 -10.12 0.81 7.14
C GLU A 49 -9.85 0.77 5.63
N MET A 50 -8.59 0.96 5.22
CA MET A 50 -8.17 1.00 3.82
C MET A 50 -8.53 -0.28 3.05
N VAL A 51 -8.45 -1.44 3.71
CA VAL A 51 -8.69 -2.75 3.06
C VAL A 51 -10.10 -3.30 3.31
N SER A 52 -10.92 -2.63 4.11
CA SER A 52 -12.24 -3.12 4.54
C SER A 52 -13.21 -3.40 3.38
N SER A 53 -13.12 -2.60 2.31
CA SER A 53 -13.96 -2.73 1.12
C SER A 53 -13.37 -3.63 0.04
N LEU A 54 -12.16 -4.17 0.24
CA LEU A 54 -11.53 -5.03 -0.75
C LEU A 54 -12.24 -6.40 -0.82
N PRO A 55 -12.46 -6.94 -2.03
CA PRO A 55 -12.88 -8.32 -2.21
C PRO A 55 -11.96 -9.29 -1.47
N ALA A 56 -12.50 -10.40 -0.96
CA ALA A 56 -11.73 -11.39 -0.21
C ALA A 56 -10.53 -11.93 -1.00
N ALA A 57 -10.65 -12.06 -2.32
CA ALA A 57 -9.56 -12.47 -3.21
C ALA A 57 -8.33 -11.52 -3.16
N LEU A 58 -8.54 -10.25 -2.79
CA LEU A 58 -7.47 -9.28 -2.61
C LEU A 58 -6.91 -9.22 -1.18
N ARG A 59 -7.41 -10.02 -0.24
CA ARG A 59 -7.01 -9.96 1.18
C ARG A 59 -6.22 -11.19 1.61
N ARG A 60 -5.08 -11.44 0.95
CA ARG A 60 -4.27 -12.65 1.21
C ARG A 60 -3.13 -12.38 2.17
N THR A 61 -2.13 -11.61 1.73
CA THR A 61 -0.91 -11.41 2.52
C THR A 61 -0.47 -9.96 2.53
N LEU A 62 0.08 -9.50 3.65
CA LEU A 62 0.72 -8.20 3.80
C LEU A 62 2.18 -8.40 4.23
N ALA A 63 3.12 -7.89 3.44
CA ALA A 63 4.53 -7.82 3.81
C ALA A 63 4.88 -6.43 4.33
N TRP A 64 5.50 -6.35 5.51
CA TRP A 64 5.96 -5.11 6.14
C TRP A 64 7.42 -5.22 6.61
N ASP A 65 8.06 -4.10 6.93
CA ASP A 65 9.35 -4.10 7.62
C ASP A 65 9.16 -4.34 9.13
N GLN A 66 10.27 -4.46 9.86
CA GLN A 66 10.25 -4.66 11.31
C GLN A 66 10.09 -3.34 12.08
N GLY A 67 9.48 -2.32 11.48
CA GLY A 67 9.16 -1.05 12.12
C GLY A 67 8.26 -1.22 13.34
N CYS A 68 8.44 -0.36 14.34
CA CYS A 68 7.64 -0.39 15.57
C CYS A 68 6.17 -0.04 15.32
N GLU A 69 5.89 0.64 14.21
CA GLU A 69 4.57 1.03 13.72
C GLU A 69 3.72 -0.19 13.35
N MET A 70 4.32 -1.37 13.22
CA MET A 70 3.62 -2.62 12.97
C MET A 70 3.54 -3.52 14.21
N ALA A 71 3.86 -3.02 15.40
CA ALA A 71 3.80 -3.81 16.65
C ALA A 71 2.39 -4.34 16.99
N ARG A 72 1.33 -3.67 16.48
CA ARG A 72 -0.09 -4.03 16.69
C ARG A 72 -0.73 -4.69 15.46
N TRP A 73 0.05 -5.41 14.65
CA TRP A 73 -0.45 -6.07 13.44
C TRP A 73 -1.51 -7.16 13.68
N ARG A 74 -1.54 -7.79 14.87
CA ARG A 74 -2.45 -8.92 15.16
C ARG A 74 -3.93 -8.53 15.08
N PRO A 75 -4.42 -7.47 15.76
CA PRO A 75 -5.76 -6.95 15.55
C PRO A 75 -6.12 -6.67 14.08
N PHE A 76 -5.17 -6.13 13.30
CA PHE A 76 -5.37 -5.91 11.87
C PHE A 76 -5.58 -7.25 11.12
N ALA A 77 -4.72 -8.24 11.37
CA ALA A 77 -4.82 -9.56 10.74
C ALA A 77 -6.16 -10.25 11.08
N GLU A 78 -6.57 -10.21 12.35
CA GLU A 78 -7.83 -10.79 12.83
C GLU A 78 -9.05 -10.11 12.20
N ALA A 79 -9.05 -8.78 12.10
CA ALA A 79 -10.18 -8.02 11.54
C ALA A 79 -10.32 -8.17 10.02
N THR A 80 -9.22 -8.40 9.30
CA THR A 80 -9.19 -8.31 7.83
C THR A 80 -9.01 -9.65 7.12
N GLY A 81 -8.48 -10.66 7.81
CA GLY A 81 -8.16 -11.98 7.27
C GLY A 81 -6.79 -12.06 6.59
N PHE A 82 -5.97 -11.01 6.67
CA PHE A 82 -4.63 -11.00 6.09
C PHE A 82 -3.64 -11.86 6.89
N GLU A 83 -2.80 -12.61 6.19
CA GLU A 83 -1.56 -13.14 6.74
C GLU A 83 -0.46 -12.07 6.70
N VAL A 84 0.09 -11.70 7.85
CA VAL A 84 1.12 -10.66 7.95
C VAL A 84 2.50 -11.29 8.04
N TYR A 85 3.41 -10.84 7.17
CA TYR A 85 4.80 -11.27 7.09
C TYR A 85 5.74 -10.08 7.30
N PHE A 86 6.86 -10.33 7.96
CA PHE A 86 7.90 -9.33 8.21
C PHE A 86 9.14 -9.64 7.39
N CYS A 87 9.68 -8.63 6.74
CA CYS A 87 10.93 -8.74 6.00
C CYS A 87 12.11 -9.01 6.95
N ASP A 88 13.12 -9.69 6.42
CA ASP A 88 14.35 -9.96 7.14
C ASP A 88 15.13 -8.65 7.37
N PRO A 89 15.83 -8.50 8.51
CA PRO A 89 16.66 -7.33 8.75
C PRO A 89 17.66 -7.13 7.60
N ARG A 90 17.81 -5.88 7.14
CA ARG A 90 18.75 -5.50 6.06
C ARG A 90 18.46 -6.14 4.71
N SER A 91 17.21 -6.54 4.45
CA SER A 91 16.79 -7.14 3.17
C SER A 91 15.79 -6.27 2.39
N PRO A 92 16.14 -5.01 2.01
CA PRO A 92 15.23 -4.08 1.35
C PRO A 92 14.68 -4.61 0.00
N TRP A 93 15.43 -5.49 -0.67
CA TRP A 93 15.01 -6.12 -1.94
C TRP A 93 13.74 -6.97 -1.82
N GLN A 94 13.34 -7.39 -0.62
CA GLN A 94 12.06 -8.09 -0.39
C GLN A 94 10.83 -7.19 -0.62
N ARG A 95 11.04 -5.86 -0.69
CA ARG A 95 10.04 -4.81 -0.89
C ARG A 95 10.36 -3.86 -2.05
N GLY A 96 10.99 -4.37 -3.10
CA GLY A 96 11.38 -3.56 -4.26
C GLY A 96 10.21 -2.89 -4.99
N THR A 97 8.97 -3.36 -4.80
CA THR A 97 7.79 -2.72 -5.39
C THR A 97 7.44 -1.43 -4.64
N ASN A 98 7.44 -1.45 -3.32
CA ASN A 98 7.17 -0.25 -2.51
C ASN A 98 8.20 0.85 -2.72
N GLU A 99 9.49 0.53 -2.83
CA GLU A 99 10.51 1.56 -3.08
C GLU A 99 10.25 2.31 -4.39
N ASN A 100 9.89 1.60 -5.46
CA ASN A 100 9.57 2.24 -6.73
C ASN A 100 8.31 3.12 -6.63
N THR A 101 7.25 2.59 -6.03
CA THR A 101 5.98 3.30 -5.91
C THR A 101 6.10 4.52 -4.99
N ASN A 102 6.85 4.43 -3.89
CA ASN A 102 7.12 5.56 -3.02
C ASN A 102 7.96 6.62 -3.75
N GLY A 103 8.91 6.21 -4.59
CA GLY A 103 9.61 7.14 -5.49
C GLY A 103 8.67 7.89 -6.45
N LEU A 104 7.62 7.25 -6.94
CA LEU A 104 6.60 7.88 -7.78
C LEU A 104 5.67 8.81 -6.99
N LEU A 105 5.27 8.41 -5.78
CA LEU A 105 4.53 9.28 -4.86
C LEU A 105 5.31 10.55 -4.53
N ARG A 106 6.64 10.46 -4.41
CA ARG A 106 7.51 11.63 -4.20
C ARG A 106 7.51 12.64 -5.36
N GLN A 107 6.96 12.30 -6.54
CA GLN A 107 6.71 13.27 -7.61
C GLN A 107 5.52 14.20 -7.31
N PHE A 108 4.57 13.72 -6.50
CA PHE A 108 3.42 14.49 -6.02
C PHE A 108 3.70 15.15 -4.68
N PHE A 109 4.43 14.45 -3.81
CA PHE A 109 4.78 14.89 -2.47
C PHE A 109 6.31 14.81 -2.26
N PRO A 110 7.08 15.81 -2.76
CA PRO A 110 8.53 15.82 -2.65
C PRO A 110 9.05 15.57 -1.23
N LYS A 111 10.33 15.21 -1.10
CA LYS A 111 10.97 15.16 0.23
C LYS A 111 10.85 16.53 0.90
N GLY A 112 10.41 16.55 2.15
CA GLY A 112 10.12 17.80 2.87
C GLY A 112 8.67 18.27 2.79
N THR A 113 7.78 17.57 2.08
CA THR A 113 6.34 17.84 2.17
C THR A 113 5.86 17.65 3.60
N ASP A 114 5.21 18.68 4.13
CA ASP A 114 4.42 18.63 5.35
C ASP A 114 3.06 18.00 5.02
N PHE A 115 2.82 16.78 5.50
CA PHE A 115 1.57 16.10 5.20
C PHE A 115 0.39 16.67 5.99
N SER A 116 0.59 17.51 7.01
CA SER A 116 -0.52 18.20 7.68
C SER A 116 -1.25 19.18 6.74
N LEU A 117 -0.56 19.67 5.70
CA LEU A 117 -1.10 20.57 4.67
C LEU A 117 -1.65 19.83 3.44
N VAL A 118 -1.46 18.52 3.38
CA VAL A 118 -1.94 17.68 2.26
C VAL A 118 -3.35 17.22 2.58
N SER A 119 -4.29 17.48 1.68
CA SER A 119 -5.66 17.01 1.86
C SER A 119 -5.80 15.53 1.47
N ASP A 120 -6.81 14.85 2.02
CA ASP A 120 -7.11 13.47 1.62
C ASP A 120 -7.50 13.40 0.12
N GLY A 121 -8.07 14.48 -0.42
CA GLY A 121 -8.36 14.62 -1.85
C GLY A 121 -7.10 14.71 -2.73
N ASP A 122 -6.02 15.33 -2.24
CA ASP A 122 -4.74 15.34 -2.94
C ASP A 122 -4.11 13.95 -2.99
N VAL A 123 -4.20 13.19 -1.88
CA VAL A 123 -3.73 11.80 -1.83
C VAL A 123 -4.53 10.93 -2.79
N ALA A 124 -5.86 11.04 -2.76
CA ALA A 124 -6.74 10.32 -3.70
C ALA A 124 -6.42 10.64 -5.16
N ARG A 125 -6.24 11.93 -5.50
CA ARG A 125 -5.84 12.36 -6.84
C ARG A 125 -4.49 11.77 -7.27
N ALA A 126 -3.50 11.73 -6.36
CA ALA A 126 -2.21 11.12 -6.65
C ALA A 126 -2.35 9.60 -6.88
N GLN A 127 -3.16 8.91 -6.08
CA GLN A 127 -3.47 7.48 -6.28
C GLN A 127 -4.12 7.23 -7.63
N ASP A 128 -5.16 7.97 -8.00
CA ASP A 128 -5.88 7.82 -9.27
C ASP A 128 -4.93 8.01 -10.46
N LEU A 129 -4.10 9.06 -10.42
CA LEU A 129 -3.12 9.34 -11.45
C LEU A 129 -2.02 8.26 -11.54
N LEU A 130 -1.63 7.64 -10.42
CA LEU A 130 -0.64 6.57 -10.42
C LEU A 130 -1.21 5.22 -10.86
N ASN A 131 -2.45 4.94 -10.46
CA ASN A 131 -3.19 3.72 -10.78
C ASN A 131 -3.74 3.73 -12.21
N GLY A 132 -3.94 4.91 -12.80
CA GLY A 132 -4.29 5.12 -14.22
C GLY A 132 -3.09 5.35 -15.14
N ARG A 133 -1.84 5.27 -14.64
CA ARG A 133 -0.64 5.47 -15.45
C ARG A 133 -0.13 4.15 -16.05
N PRO A 134 -0.03 4.02 -17.39
CA PRO A 134 0.57 2.86 -18.05
C PRO A 134 1.97 2.51 -17.53
N ARG A 135 2.23 1.22 -17.30
CA ARG A 135 3.54 0.72 -16.83
C ARG A 135 4.14 -0.23 -17.86
N LYS A 136 5.36 0.05 -18.31
CA LYS A 136 6.10 -0.85 -19.21
C LYS A 136 6.24 -2.27 -18.63
N THR A 137 6.41 -2.37 -17.31
CA THR A 137 6.50 -3.66 -16.59
C THR A 137 5.22 -4.48 -16.63
N LEU A 138 4.08 -3.86 -16.90
CA LEU A 138 2.75 -4.49 -17.03
C LEU A 138 2.31 -4.61 -18.49
N GLY A 139 3.26 -4.58 -19.44
CA GLY A 139 2.93 -4.60 -20.87
C GLY A 139 2.14 -3.37 -21.31
N TRP A 140 2.43 -2.21 -20.71
CA TRP A 140 1.75 -0.92 -20.93
C TRP A 140 0.30 -0.85 -20.44
N ARG A 141 -0.18 -1.82 -19.68
CA ARG A 141 -1.41 -1.66 -18.90
C ARG A 141 -1.20 -0.74 -17.70
N THR A 142 -2.28 -0.13 -17.25
CA THR A 142 -2.34 0.61 -16.00
C THR A 142 -2.45 -0.36 -14.82
N PRO A 143 -2.01 0.03 -13.60
CA PRO A 143 -2.22 -0.79 -12.42
C PRO A 143 -3.69 -1.16 -12.16
N ALA A 144 -4.63 -0.26 -12.45
CA ALA A 144 -6.05 -0.53 -12.31
C ALA A 144 -6.54 -1.61 -13.29
N GLU A 145 -6.14 -1.54 -14.56
CA GLU A 145 -6.48 -2.56 -15.56
C GLU A 145 -5.86 -3.91 -15.22
N GLU A 146 -4.61 -3.93 -14.77
CA GLU A 146 -3.91 -5.17 -14.42
C GLU A 146 -4.51 -5.83 -13.16
N LEU A 147 -4.91 -5.03 -12.16
CA LEU A 147 -5.61 -5.54 -10.98
C LEU A 147 -6.95 -6.17 -11.37
N ALA A 148 -7.74 -5.49 -12.21
CA ALA A 148 -9.02 -6.00 -12.69
C ALA A 148 -8.85 -7.31 -13.48
N ARG A 149 -7.85 -7.37 -14.36
CA ARG A 149 -7.51 -8.58 -15.14
C ARG A 149 -7.15 -9.76 -14.25
N THR A 150 -6.22 -9.55 -13.33
CA THR A 150 -5.75 -10.63 -12.43
C THR A 150 -6.82 -11.10 -11.46
N LEU A 151 -7.73 -10.21 -11.03
CA LEU A 151 -8.89 -10.57 -10.22
C LEU A 151 -9.90 -11.41 -11.00
N ALA A 152 -10.16 -11.07 -12.27
CA ALA A 152 -11.06 -11.87 -13.13
C ALA A 152 -10.49 -13.26 -13.40
N GLU A 153 -9.18 -13.38 -13.62
CA GLU A 153 -8.50 -14.67 -13.83
C GLU A 153 -8.51 -15.55 -12.58
N ASP A 154 -8.32 -14.96 -11.39
CA ASP A 154 -8.38 -15.66 -10.11
C ASP A 154 -9.79 -16.22 -9.83
N GLY A 155 -10.82 -15.42 -10.11
CA GLY A 155 -12.21 -15.83 -9.99
C GLY A 155 -12.56 -16.96 -10.97
N ALA A 156 -12.03 -16.92 -12.20
CA ALA A 156 -12.25 -17.96 -13.21
C ALA A 156 -11.52 -19.29 -12.92
N MET A 157 -10.52 -19.28 -12.03
CA MET A 157 -9.74 -20.46 -11.66
C MET A 157 -10.28 -21.16 -10.40
N THR A 158 -11.26 -20.53 -9.71
CA THR A 158 -11.90 -21.04 -8.48
C THR A 158 -13.26 -21.71 -8.76
N VAL A 159 -13.70 -21.77 -10.03
CA VAL A 159 -14.94 -22.44 -10.50
C VAL A 159 -14.66 -23.78 -11.18
#